data_AF-A0A453RE45-F1
#
_entry.id   AF-A0A453RE45-F1
#
_cell.length_a   1.000
_cell.length_b   1.000
_cell.length_c   1.000
_cell.angle_alpha   90.00
_cell.angle_beta   90.00
_cell.angle_gamma   90.00
#
_symmetry.space_group_name_H-M   'P 1'
#
loop_
_entity.id
_entity.type
_entity.pdbx_description
1 polymer ?
#
loop_
_entity_poly.entity_id
_entity_poly.type
_entity_poly.pdbx_seq_one_letter_code
_entity_poly.pdbx_strand_id
1 'polypeptide(L)'
;AWRPDDPDSAYATLKWISVFDLFIKAKSNVAPEDIHALVELGFGIFHASQNKFVVQIKWGGLLIRLFKKHVERLSLDVQWRPLYETLIQTHFKRNMGPEGWKVRQQHFETITGLVRASRTFFPEGAAAEIWLEFRPLLENPWHNSAFEGVGFVRLFLPANPRNQDHFTTDWIAQCLHIWDSVTNCNFWDIQWAAIIARCIKNSRSIEWEKFLPLLFTRYLNMFEVPISSGNGSYPFPVEVPRNTRFLFSSKTRSPSKAIAKSVVYLLKPKSLALEQFEKLINFLEQFYHPSNGGRWTYSLERFLRYLVFYFERRLQHEQFDTMDEKNEQFCLGKEERAVFIKVVLKLLDRGQYSKDDSLAETVSIATSILSYVEPSLVLPFVATNFQLALETTTATHQLKNAVTSVAFSGRALLLSSLCSTQSGDSSMIDTLYDLIVTSLSNALLGMDANDPPKTVATMQLIGSIFSNLATVGVSDDVPAFLQTSSLSDWLDEFFCRLFSVLQNLESSSAIAEGYQTSIMPGTFLVEDSPHYFCMLEIALGKLSKTLFNQ
;
A
#
# COMPACT_ATOMS: atom_id res chain seq x y z
N ALA A 1 33.36 20.35 13.40
CA ALA A 1 33.64 19.20 12.51
C ALA A 1 33.27 19.53 11.06
N TRP A 2 32.16 20.21 10.81
CA TRP A 2 31.91 20.89 9.54
C TRP A 2 32.46 22.32 9.61
N ARG A 3 33.10 22.79 8.53
CA ARG A 3 33.52 24.18 8.32
C ARG A 3 33.13 24.56 6.89
N PRO A 4 32.32 25.61 6.68
CA PRO A 4 31.88 26.01 5.33
C PRO A 4 33.04 26.24 4.35
N ASP A 5 34.16 26.75 4.87
CA ASP A 5 35.35 27.11 4.08
C ASP A 5 36.25 25.91 3.74
N ASP A 6 36.05 24.76 4.40
CA ASP A 6 36.83 23.55 4.19
C ASP A 6 35.99 22.52 3.43
N PRO A 7 36.25 22.31 2.12
CA PRO A 7 35.50 21.34 1.34
C PRO A 7 35.62 19.91 1.88
N ASP A 8 36.76 19.52 2.46
CA ASP A 8 36.96 18.14 2.93
C ASP A 8 36.26 17.88 4.26
N SER A 9 35.94 18.94 5.01
CA SER A 9 35.15 18.86 6.24
C SER A 9 33.77 18.22 6.02
N ALA A 10 33.20 18.32 4.81
CA ALA A 10 31.93 17.70 4.45
C ALA A 10 31.98 16.16 4.55
N TYR A 11 33.08 15.53 4.13
CA TYR A 11 33.25 14.07 4.25
C TYR A 11 33.40 13.64 5.70
N ALA A 12 34.07 14.45 6.53
CA ALA A 12 34.23 14.18 7.96
C ALA A 12 32.89 14.16 8.72
N THR A 13 31.83 14.75 8.16
CA THR A 13 30.48 14.70 8.74
C THR A 13 29.78 13.35 8.58
N LEU A 14 30.18 12.54 7.60
CA LEU A 14 29.50 11.28 7.26
C LEU A 14 29.47 10.27 8.40
N LYS A 15 30.48 10.30 9.28
CA LYS A 15 30.55 9.44 10.46
C LYS A 15 29.38 9.63 11.43
N TRP A 16 28.72 10.79 11.40
CA TRP A 16 27.59 11.10 12.27
C TRP A 16 26.25 10.61 11.73
N ILE A 17 26.16 10.28 10.43
CA ILE A 17 24.91 9.84 9.81
C ILE A 17 24.37 8.56 10.48
N SER A 18 25.25 7.60 10.79
CA SER A 18 24.86 6.37 11.48
C SER A 18 24.33 6.63 12.89
N VAL A 19 24.91 7.59 13.59
CA VAL A 19 24.48 8.01 14.93
C VAL A 19 23.09 8.64 14.87
N PHE A 20 22.88 9.60 13.95
CA PHE A 20 21.56 10.21 13.77
C PHE A 20 20.50 9.18 13.34
N ASP A 21 20.87 8.25 12.46
CA ASP A 21 19.98 7.17 12.05
C ASP A 21 19.56 6.27 13.21
N LEU A 22 20.48 5.99 14.14
CA LEU A 22 20.17 5.24 15.35
C LEU A 22 19.15 5.99 16.22
N PHE A 23 19.33 7.29 16.44
CA PHE A 23 18.38 8.12 17.19
C PHE A 23 17.01 8.19 16.52
N ILE A 24 16.96 8.30 15.19
CA ILE A 24 15.70 8.28 14.44
C ILE A 24 15.01 6.92 14.60
N LYS A 25 15.74 5.80 14.53
CA LYS A 25 15.18 4.44 14.67
C LYS A 25 14.75 4.10 16.10
N ALA A 26 15.49 4.57 17.10
CA ALA A 26 15.21 4.31 18.52
C ALA A 26 13.91 4.95 19.03
N LYS A 27 13.20 5.73 18.20
CA LYS A 27 11.96 6.45 18.56
C LYS A 27 12.10 7.31 19.82
N SER A 28 13.32 7.76 20.13
CA SER A 28 13.60 8.64 21.26
C SER A 28 12.86 9.97 21.11
N ASN A 29 12.39 10.52 22.23
CA ASN A 29 11.84 11.87 22.27
C ASN A 29 13.00 12.87 22.15
N VAL A 30 13.11 13.49 20.97
CA VAL A 30 14.08 14.55 20.68
C VAL A 30 13.33 15.89 20.69
N ALA A 31 13.93 16.92 21.26
CA ALA A 31 13.36 18.26 21.30
C ALA A 31 13.21 18.83 19.88
N PRO A 32 12.12 19.54 19.56
CA PRO A 32 11.89 20.06 18.21
C PRO A 32 12.97 21.06 17.77
N GLU A 33 13.58 21.78 18.71
CA GLU A 33 14.68 22.72 18.47
C GLU A 33 15.93 22.00 17.92
N ASP A 34 16.26 20.84 18.48
CA ASP A 34 17.40 20.03 18.03
C ASP A 34 17.15 19.46 16.63
N ILE A 35 15.91 19.07 16.34
CA ILE A 35 15.53 18.58 15.01
C ILE A 35 15.61 19.72 13.99
N HIS A 36 15.16 20.92 14.36
CA HIS A 36 15.27 22.12 13.53
C HIS A 36 16.73 22.43 13.21
N ALA A 37 17.59 22.52 14.23
CA ALA A 37 19.02 22.77 14.06
C ALA A 37 19.69 21.69 13.18
N LEU A 38 19.30 20.42 13.34
CA LEU A 38 19.81 19.33 12.52
C LEU A 38 19.36 19.42 11.06
N VAL A 39 18.13 19.86 10.80
CA VAL A 39 17.62 20.06 9.44
C VAL A 39 18.32 21.23 8.76
N GLU A 40 18.49 22.36 9.45
CA GLU A 40 19.24 23.52 8.93
C GLU A 40 20.70 23.16 8.63
N LEU A 41 21.37 22.49 9.58
CA LEU A 41 22.72 21.97 9.37
C LEU A 41 22.78 21.01 8.17
N GLY A 42 21.81 20.12 8.06
CA GLY A 42 21.72 19.16 6.97
C GLY A 42 21.57 19.83 5.61
N PHE A 43 20.73 20.87 5.49
CA PHE A 43 20.63 21.66 4.25
C PHE A 43 21.89 22.47 3.98
N GLY A 44 22.49 23.08 5.00
CA GLY A 44 23.76 23.82 4.87
C GLY A 44 24.86 22.92 4.30
N ILE A 45 25.02 21.72 4.84
CA ILE A 45 25.98 20.73 4.33
C ILE A 45 25.59 20.26 2.92
N PHE A 46 24.30 19.99 2.67
CA PHE A 46 23.80 19.52 1.39
C PHE A 46 24.07 20.52 0.25
N HIS A 47 23.82 21.80 0.49
CA HIS A 47 24.06 22.88 -0.49
C HIS A 47 25.55 23.19 -0.67
N ALA A 48 26.32 23.22 0.42
CA ALA A 48 27.78 23.43 0.34
C ALA A 48 28.53 22.27 -0.35
N SER A 49 27.93 21.08 -0.38
CA SER A 49 28.52 19.87 -0.97
C SER A 49 28.23 19.70 -2.46
N GLN A 50 28.18 20.81 -3.20
CA GLN A 50 27.95 20.80 -4.64
C GLN A 50 29.04 19.96 -5.35
N ASN A 51 28.62 18.97 -6.15
CA ASN A 51 29.49 17.96 -6.80
C ASN A 51 30.12 16.91 -5.87
N LYS A 52 29.65 16.77 -4.62
CA LYS A 52 30.02 15.66 -3.72
C LYS A 52 28.82 14.74 -3.52
N PHE A 53 28.52 13.94 -4.52
CA PHE A 53 27.28 13.16 -4.55
C PHE A 53 27.12 12.24 -3.35
N VAL A 54 28.19 11.61 -2.85
CA VAL A 54 28.10 10.74 -1.68
C VAL A 54 27.63 11.50 -0.44
N VAL A 55 28.11 12.74 -0.24
CA VAL A 55 27.69 13.58 0.89
C VAL A 55 26.23 13.98 0.74
N GLN A 56 25.84 14.45 -0.46
CA GLN A 56 24.47 14.83 -0.77
C GLN A 56 23.49 13.65 -0.66
N ILE A 57 23.88 12.45 -1.06
CA ILE A 57 23.08 11.22 -0.92
C ILE A 57 22.83 10.90 0.56
N LYS A 58 23.88 10.92 1.39
CA LYS A 58 23.77 10.52 2.80
C LYS A 58 22.99 11.55 3.62
N TRP A 59 23.29 12.83 3.47
CA TRP A 59 22.57 13.91 4.16
C TRP A 59 21.16 14.10 3.63
N GLY A 60 20.96 14.07 2.31
CA GLY A 60 19.61 14.11 1.72
C GLY A 60 18.75 12.93 2.17
N GLY A 61 19.34 11.74 2.27
CA GLY A 61 18.68 10.56 2.84
C GLY A 61 18.26 10.75 4.30
N LEU A 62 19.12 11.36 5.12
CA LEU A 62 18.83 11.68 6.52
C LEU A 62 17.68 12.69 6.64
N LEU A 63 17.74 13.79 5.86
CA LEU A 63 16.70 14.81 5.82
C LEU A 63 15.33 14.22 5.43
N ILE A 64 15.29 13.33 4.42
CA ILE A 64 14.05 12.62 4.04
C ILE A 64 13.48 11.83 5.22
N ARG A 65 14.32 11.14 6.01
CA ARG A 65 13.88 10.37 7.18
C ARG A 65 13.37 11.29 8.29
N LEU A 66 14.07 12.38 8.56
CA LEU A 66 13.67 13.39 9.55
C LEU A 66 12.31 14.00 9.20
N PHE A 67 12.15 14.47 7.97
CA PHE A 67 10.88 15.03 7.51
C PHE A 67 9.75 14.04 7.64
N LYS A 68 9.90 12.80 7.14
CA LYS A 68 8.84 11.79 7.22
C LYS A 68 8.41 11.45 8.64
N LYS A 69 9.33 11.50 9.62
CA LYS A 69 9.06 11.11 11.00
C LYS A 69 8.49 12.27 11.83
N HIS A 70 8.93 13.51 11.56
CA HIS A 70 8.64 14.67 12.41
C HIS A 70 7.85 15.76 11.68
N VAL A 71 7.04 15.41 10.67
CA VAL A 71 6.27 16.38 9.85
C VAL A 71 5.52 17.40 10.71
N GLU A 72 4.79 16.93 11.71
CA GLU A 72 3.91 17.76 12.56
C GLU A 72 4.66 18.63 13.58
N ARG A 73 5.93 18.30 13.88
CA ARG A 73 6.74 18.99 14.89
C ARG A 73 7.66 20.05 14.31
N LEU A 74 7.66 20.22 12.98
CA LEU A 74 8.57 21.10 12.27
C LEU A 74 7.81 22.31 11.72
N SER A 75 8.28 23.50 12.06
CA SER A 75 7.92 24.75 11.39
C SER A 75 9.16 25.28 10.69
N LEU A 76 9.25 25.06 9.38
CA LEU A 76 10.38 25.43 8.55
C LEU A 76 9.86 25.99 7.21
N ASP A 77 10.60 26.96 6.67
CA ASP A 77 10.36 27.49 5.33
C ASP A 77 11.47 27.02 4.40
N VAL A 78 11.20 25.94 3.66
CA VAL A 78 12.17 25.36 2.74
C VAL A 78 11.97 25.97 1.35
N GLN A 79 12.99 26.66 0.86
CA GLN A 79 12.99 27.23 -0.49
C GLN A 79 13.15 26.15 -1.55
N TRP A 80 12.29 26.19 -2.58
CA TRP A 80 12.30 25.17 -3.63
C TRP A 80 13.39 25.40 -4.69
N ARG A 81 13.77 26.66 -4.94
CA ARG A 81 14.73 27.07 -5.98
C ARG A 81 16.11 26.43 -5.83
N PRO A 82 16.74 26.41 -4.63
CA PRO A 82 18.05 25.77 -4.48
C PRO A 82 18.05 24.27 -4.81
N LEU A 83 16.96 23.55 -4.50
CA LEU A 83 16.80 22.15 -4.85
C LEU A 83 16.62 21.96 -6.35
N TYR A 84 15.87 22.85 -7.00
CA TYR A 84 15.71 22.88 -8.45
C TYR A 84 17.04 23.17 -9.16
N GLU A 85 17.77 24.19 -8.74
CA GLU A 85 19.08 24.54 -9.30
C GLU A 85 20.08 23.40 -9.15
N THR A 86 20.13 22.75 -7.98
CA THR A 86 20.98 21.56 -7.77
C THR A 86 20.63 20.47 -8.78
N LEU A 87 19.33 20.17 -8.94
CA LEU A 87 18.84 19.16 -9.86
C LEU A 87 19.23 19.48 -11.32
N ILE A 88 19.01 20.71 -11.78
CA ILE A 88 19.33 21.16 -13.14
C ILE A 88 20.84 21.13 -13.36
N GLN A 89 21.62 21.70 -12.46
CA GLN A 89 23.06 21.83 -12.65
C GLN A 89 23.79 20.48 -12.63
N THR A 90 23.30 19.48 -11.90
CA THR A 90 23.96 18.17 -11.82
C THR A 90 23.43 17.17 -12.85
N HIS A 91 22.12 17.15 -13.11
CA HIS A 91 21.48 16.09 -13.91
C HIS A 91 21.01 16.55 -15.30
N PHE A 92 20.96 17.86 -15.57
CA PHE A 92 20.53 18.40 -16.87
C PHE A 92 21.70 18.98 -17.70
N LYS A 93 22.94 18.90 -17.20
CA LYS A 93 24.15 19.22 -17.99
C LYS A 93 24.63 17.99 -18.76
N ARG A 94 25.15 18.21 -19.99
CA ARG A 94 25.73 17.16 -20.85
C ARG A 94 26.99 16.49 -20.25
N ASN A 95 27.62 17.10 -19.25
CA ASN A 95 28.84 16.58 -18.63
C ASN A 95 28.53 15.47 -17.61
N MET A 96 28.82 14.24 -18.02
CA MET A 96 28.81 13.06 -17.15
C MET A 96 30.14 13.00 -16.39
N GLY A 97 30.18 13.61 -15.20
CA GLY A 97 31.33 13.59 -14.29
C GLY A 97 31.77 12.17 -13.88
N PRO A 98 32.92 12.06 -13.19
CA PRO A 98 33.64 10.80 -13.01
C PRO A 98 33.03 9.80 -12.02
N GLU A 99 31.98 10.17 -11.27
CA GLU A 99 31.44 9.37 -10.14
C GLU A 99 30.68 8.10 -10.57
N GLY A 100 30.47 7.90 -11.87
CA GLY A 100 29.78 6.74 -12.43
C GLY A 100 28.25 6.84 -12.38
N TRP A 101 27.59 5.98 -13.18
CA TRP A 101 26.14 6.06 -13.41
C TRP A 101 25.31 5.70 -12.16
N LYS A 102 25.76 4.72 -11.36
CA LYS A 102 25.02 4.22 -10.19
C LYS A 102 24.91 5.26 -9.07
N VAL A 103 26.00 5.97 -8.79
CA VAL A 103 26.03 7.07 -7.80
C VAL A 103 25.14 8.21 -8.27
N ARG A 104 25.20 8.57 -9.57
CA ARG A 104 24.31 9.57 -10.16
C ARG A 104 22.83 9.22 -10.03
N GLN A 105 22.47 7.97 -10.30
CA GLN A 105 21.09 7.52 -10.14
C GLN A 105 20.64 7.66 -8.68
N GLN A 106 21.44 7.18 -7.72
CA GLN A 106 21.12 7.31 -6.29
C GLN A 106 21.02 8.77 -5.85
N HIS A 107 21.90 9.63 -6.37
CA HIS A 107 21.87 11.06 -6.11
C HIS A 107 20.57 11.70 -6.64
N PHE A 108 20.18 11.37 -7.87
CA PHE A 108 18.93 11.82 -8.47
C PHE A 108 17.70 11.36 -7.67
N GLU A 109 17.66 10.08 -7.28
CA GLU A 109 16.60 9.52 -6.43
C GLU A 109 16.53 10.22 -5.08
N THR A 110 17.69 10.57 -4.50
CA THR A 110 17.77 11.30 -3.23
C THR A 110 17.26 12.73 -3.37
N ILE A 111 17.71 13.50 -4.37
CA ILE A 111 17.23 14.88 -4.58
C ILE A 111 15.71 14.88 -4.81
N THR A 112 15.22 14.04 -5.72
CA THR A 112 13.77 13.99 -6.00
C THR A 112 12.97 13.48 -4.80
N GLY A 113 13.54 12.60 -3.98
CA GLY A 113 12.99 12.18 -2.69
C GLY A 113 12.92 13.33 -1.68
N LEU A 114 13.99 14.13 -1.60
CA LEU A 114 14.11 15.28 -0.70
C LEU A 114 13.12 16.37 -1.08
N VAL A 115 12.98 16.71 -2.37
CA VAL A 115 11.95 17.65 -2.87
C VAL A 115 10.56 17.17 -2.47
N ARG A 116 10.25 15.88 -2.66
CA ARG A 116 8.93 15.33 -2.28
C ARG A 116 8.65 15.44 -0.79
N ALA A 117 9.65 15.22 0.06
CA ALA A 117 9.54 15.33 1.52
C ALA A 117 9.46 16.78 2.00
N SER A 118 10.19 17.68 1.35
CA SER A 118 10.28 19.11 1.73
C SER A 118 9.05 19.91 1.31
N ARG A 119 8.27 19.41 0.34
CA ARG A 119 7.14 20.11 -0.28
C ARG A 119 6.06 20.59 0.69
N THR A 120 5.87 19.89 1.81
CA THR A 120 4.92 20.31 2.85
C THR A 120 5.36 21.61 3.53
N PHE A 121 6.65 21.91 3.51
CA PHE A 121 7.31 23.06 4.15
C PHE A 121 7.65 24.18 3.16
N PHE A 122 7.15 24.13 1.92
CA PHE A 122 7.36 25.25 0.99
C PHE A 122 6.55 26.48 1.47
N PRO A 123 7.13 27.68 1.35
CA PRO A 123 6.49 28.91 1.83
C PRO A 123 5.19 29.21 1.07
N GLU A 124 4.41 30.15 1.60
CA GLU A 124 3.26 30.71 0.90
C GLU A 124 3.69 31.36 -0.42
N GLY A 125 2.84 31.30 -1.46
CA GLY A 125 3.15 31.78 -2.80
C GLY A 125 4.03 30.85 -3.64
N ALA A 126 4.69 29.85 -3.05
CA ALA A 126 5.55 28.91 -3.77
C ALA A 126 4.81 28.15 -4.88
N ALA A 127 3.53 27.80 -4.69
CA ALA A 127 2.74 27.15 -5.74
C ALA A 127 2.57 28.05 -6.97
N ALA A 128 2.27 29.33 -6.77
CA ALA A 128 2.12 30.30 -7.83
C ALA A 128 3.44 30.53 -8.57
N GLU A 129 4.56 30.68 -7.84
CA GLU A 129 5.88 30.81 -8.45
C GLU A 129 6.25 29.60 -9.31
N ILE A 130 6.08 28.38 -8.77
CA ILE A 130 6.39 27.14 -9.47
C ILE A 130 5.52 26.99 -10.71
N TRP A 131 4.24 27.35 -10.62
CA TRP A 131 3.35 27.34 -11.76
C TRP A 131 3.80 28.34 -12.83
N LEU A 132 4.10 29.59 -12.46
CA LEU A 132 4.57 30.61 -13.40
C LEU A 132 5.89 30.24 -14.08
N GLU A 133 6.82 29.58 -13.37
CA GLU A 133 8.09 29.12 -13.93
C GLU A 133 7.90 28.04 -15.00
N PHE A 134 7.06 27.02 -14.73
CA PHE A 134 6.95 25.84 -15.59
C PHE A 134 5.77 25.89 -16.57
N ARG A 135 4.78 26.77 -16.36
CA ARG A 135 3.61 26.91 -17.24
C ARG A 135 3.97 27.28 -18.70
N PRO A 136 4.94 28.16 -18.98
CA PRO A 136 5.34 28.48 -20.35
C PRO A 136 5.87 27.26 -21.12
N LEU A 137 6.52 26.32 -20.41
CA LEU A 137 7.04 25.09 -21.03
C LEU A 137 5.91 24.19 -21.57
N LEU A 138 4.69 24.34 -21.04
CA LEU A 138 3.50 23.55 -21.38
C LEU A 138 2.66 24.16 -22.51
N GLU A 139 3.02 25.35 -23.02
CA GLU A 139 2.24 26.03 -24.06
C GLU A 139 2.29 25.32 -25.42
N ASN A 140 3.44 24.72 -25.76
CA ASN A 140 3.60 23.93 -26.97
C ASN A 140 3.65 22.43 -26.61
N PRO A 141 2.55 21.68 -26.76
CA PRO A 141 2.45 20.27 -26.38
C PRO A 141 3.40 19.36 -27.18
N TRP A 142 3.82 19.81 -28.36
CA TRP A 142 4.65 19.06 -29.30
C TRP A 142 6.15 19.24 -29.04
N HIS A 143 6.54 20.15 -28.15
CA HIS A 143 7.93 20.40 -27.82
C HIS A 143 8.39 19.55 -26.63
N ASN A 144 9.64 19.07 -26.66
CA ASN A 144 10.21 18.23 -25.59
C ASN A 144 10.15 18.90 -24.20
N SER A 145 10.18 20.23 -24.17
CA SER A 145 10.05 21.01 -22.93
C SER A 145 8.73 20.78 -22.21
N ALA A 146 7.64 20.46 -22.92
CA ALA A 146 6.35 20.23 -22.29
C ALA A 146 6.42 19.01 -21.36
N PHE A 147 7.06 17.93 -21.81
CA PHE A 147 7.24 16.71 -21.03
C PHE A 147 8.13 16.92 -19.80
N GLU A 148 9.17 17.75 -19.91
CA GLU A 148 10.00 18.15 -18.77
C GLU A 148 9.23 19.05 -17.80
N GLY A 149 8.53 20.06 -18.33
CA GLY A 149 7.70 20.99 -17.58
C GLY A 149 6.67 20.27 -16.72
N VAL A 150 5.89 19.33 -17.29
CA VAL A 150 4.88 18.58 -16.52
C VAL A 150 5.53 17.69 -15.46
N GLY A 151 6.72 17.15 -15.74
CA GLY A 151 7.53 16.40 -14.77
C GLY A 151 7.95 17.27 -13.58
N PHE A 152 8.41 18.50 -13.84
CA PHE A 152 8.77 19.46 -12.81
C PHE A 152 7.57 19.96 -12.02
N VAL A 153 6.45 20.29 -12.67
CA VAL A 153 5.20 20.66 -11.99
C VAL A 153 4.79 19.52 -11.05
N ARG A 154 4.78 18.27 -11.51
CA ARG A 154 4.46 17.13 -10.64
C ARG A 154 5.41 17.02 -9.44
N LEU A 155 6.70 17.23 -9.67
CA LEU A 155 7.74 17.07 -8.65
C LEU A 155 7.68 18.17 -7.59
N PHE A 156 7.60 19.43 -8.00
CA PHE A 156 7.75 20.61 -7.15
C PHE A 156 6.43 21.19 -6.63
N LEU A 157 5.34 21.18 -7.41
CA LEU A 157 4.11 21.91 -7.06
C LEU A 157 3.57 21.48 -5.67
N PRO A 158 3.62 22.39 -4.67
CA PRO A 158 3.16 22.14 -3.31
C PRO A 158 1.65 22.23 -3.24
N ALA A 159 1.04 21.30 -2.51
CA ALA A 159 -0.38 21.34 -2.16
C ALA A 159 -0.51 21.32 -0.64
N ASN A 160 0.34 22.08 0.05
CA ASN A 160 0.29 22.23 1.50
C ASN A 160 -0.83 23.23 1.88
N PRO A 161 -1.26 23.27 3.15
CA PRO A 161 -2.31 24.19 3.60
C PRO A 161 -2.02 25.66 3.25
N ARG A 162 -0.76 26.08 3.33
CA ARG A 162 -0.30 27.46 3.04
C ARG A 162 -0.45 27.89 1.58
N ASN A 163 -0.62 26.97 0.64
CA ASN A 163 -0.76 27.29 -0.79
C ASN A 163 -2.12 26.87 -1.35
N GLN A 164 -3.14 26.63 -0.50
CA GLN A 164 -4.46 26.20 -0.96
C GLN A 164 -5.14 27.23 -1.86
N ASP A 165 -4.92 28.53 -1.62
CA ASP A 165 -5.56 29.62 -2.37
C ASP A 165 -5.16 29.67 -3.85
N HIS A 166 -4.01 29.07 -4.20
CA HIS A 166 -3.60 28.97 -5.61
C HIS A 166 -4.52 28.03 -6.41
N PHE A 167 -5.11 27.03 -5.77
CA PHE A 167 -5.89 25.99 -6.43
C PHE A 167 -7.35 26.42 -6.57
N THR A 168 -7.65 27.18 -7.62
CA THR A 168 -9.02 27.59 -7.96
C THR A 168 -9.67 26.63 -8.95
N THR A 169 -11.00 26.67 -9.04
CA THR A 169 -11.77 25.92 -10.06
C THR A 169 -11.30 26.23 -11.48
N ASP A 170 -10.96 27.48 -11.77
CA ASP A 170 -10.44 27.92 -13.08
C ASP A 170 -9.04 27.36 -13.35
N TRP A 171 -8.17 27.34 -12.32
CA TRP A 171 -6.84 26.72 -12.43
C TRP A 171 -6.94 25.22 -12.74
N ILE A 172 -7.89 24.52 -12.10
CA ILE A 172 -8.17 23.11 -12.40
C ILE A 172 -8.66 22.95 -13.84
N ALA A 173 -9.61 23.79 -14.29
CA ALA A 173 -10.09 23.75 -15.66
C ALA A 173 -8.95 23.97 -16.68
N GLN A 174 -8.03 24.91 -16.41
CA GLN A 174 -6.83 25.12 -17.23
C GLN A 174 -5.93 23.89 -17.24
N CYS A 175 -5.70 23.25 -16.10
CA CYS A 175 -4.91 22.01 -16.03
C CYS A 175 -5.54 20.88 -16.84
N LEU A 176 -6.87 20.74 -16.80
CA LEU A 176 -7.59 19.73 -17.58
C LEU A 176 -7.51 20.02 -19.09
N HIS A 177 -7.62 21.29 -19.49
CA HIS A 177 -7.41 21.70 -20.87
C HIS A 177 -5.99 21.41 -21.38
N ILE A 178 -4.96 21.66 -20.56
CA ILE A 178 -3.58 21.30 -20.90
C ILE A 178 -3.42 19.77 -20.94
N TRP A 179 -4.09 19.04 -20.05
CA TRP A 179 -4.09 17.58 -20.11
C TRP A 179 -4.64 17.10 -21.46
N ASP A 180 -5.73 17.69 -21.97
CA ASP A 180 -6.29 17.36 -23.30
C ASP A 180 -5.38 17.66 -24.49
N SER A 181 -4.39 18.53 -24.33
CA SER A 181 -3.52 18.91 -25.45
C SER A 181 -2.63 17.78 -25.97
N VAL A 182 -2.36 16.75 -25.16
CA VAL A 182 -1.61 15.55 -25.56
C VAL A 182 -2.44 14.31 -25.30
N THR A 183 -3.02 13.76 -26.34
CA THR A 183 -3.73 12.48 -26.30
C THR A 183 -2.77 11.30 -26.43
N ASN A 184 -3.17 10.12 -25.96
CA ASN A 184 -2.46 8.86 -26.22
C ASN A 184 -1.02 8.80 -25.66
N CYS A 185 -0.79 9.40 -24.49
CA CYS A 185 0.53 9.41 -23.85
C CYS A 185 0.45 9.04 -22.36
N ASN A 186 0.74 7.78 -22.05
CA ASN A 186 0.71 7.27 -20.68
C ASN A 186 1.61 8.08 -19.71
N PHE A 187 2.79 8.53 -20.17
CA PHE A 187 3.65 9.38 -19.35
C PHE A 187 2.96 10.70 -18.94
N TRP A 188 2.31 11.36 -19.90
CA TRP A 188 1.60 12.62 -19.72
C TRP A 188 0.43 12.44 -18.74
N ASP A 189 -0.37 11.41 -18.99
CA ASP A 189 -1.50 11.04 -18.14
C ASP A 189 -1.07 10.77 -16.69
N ILE A 190 -0.01 9.99 -16.48
CA ILE A 190 0.51 9.68 -15.14
C ILE A 190 0.97 10.95 -14.42
N GLN A 191 1.56 11.94 -15.12
CA GLN A 191 1.97 13.16 -14.46
C GLN A 191 0.76 13.97 -14.00
N TRP A 192 -0.20 14.20 -14.89
CA TRP A 192 -1.41 14.99 -14.59
C TRP A 192 -2.31 14.32 -13.56
N ALA A 193 -2.55 13.02 -13.68
CA ALA A 193 -3.29 12.26 -12.67
C ALA A 193 -2.65 12.43 -11.28
N ALA A 194 -1.31 12.42 -11.18
CA ALA A 194 -0.61 12.60 -9.91
C ALA A 194 -0.63 14.05 -9.36
N ILE A 195 -0.78 15.05 -10.23
CA ILE A 195 -0.98 16.46 -9.85
C ILE A 195 -2.42 16.62 -9.33
N ILE A 196 -3.41 16.25 -10.14
CA ILE A 196 -4.84 16.37 -9.81
C ILE A 196 -5.19 15.56 -8.56
N ALA A 197 -4.71 14.33 -8.41
CA ALA A 197 -4.92 13.52 -7.20
C ALA A 197 -4.36 14.16 -5.92
N ARG A 198 -3.34 15.02 -6.05
CA ARG A 198 -2.80 15.79 -4.92
C ARG A 198 -3.68 17.00 -4.60
N CYS A 199 -4.15 17.70 -5.63
CA CYS A 199 -5.09 18.80 -5.48
C CYS A 199 -6.40 18.31 -4.85
N ILE A 200 -6.99 17.22 -5.34
CA ILE A 200 -8.21 16.60 -4.79
C ILE A 200 -8.05 16.31 -3.29
N LYS A 201 -6.95 15.64 -2.90
CA LYS A 201 -6.73 15.29 -1.49
C LYS A 201 -6.68 16.51 -0.56
N ASN A 202 -6.05 17.58 -1.02
CA ASN A 202 -5.67 18.69 -0.15
C ASN A 202 -6.57 19.93 -0.30
N SER A 203 -7.41 20.01 -1.33
CA SER A 203 -8.25 21.18 -1.63
C SER A 203 -9.71 20.85 -1.35
N ARG A 204 -10.23 21.30 -0.20
CA ARG A 204 -11.62 21.06 0.21
C ARG A 204 -12.61 22.03 -0.46
N SER A 205 -12.14 23.23 -0.83
CA SER A 205 -12.94 24.35 -1.38
C SER A 205 -13.36 24.18 -2.84
N ILE A 206 -12.68 23.33 -3.60
CA ILE A 206 -12.93 23.18 -5.04
C ILE A 206 -14.19 22.33 -5.29
N GLU A 207 -15.06 22.83 -6.16
CA GLU A 207 -16.24 22.10 -6.64
C GLU A 207 -15.83 21.12 -7.74
N TRP A 208 -15.61 19.84 -7.37
CA TRP A 208 -15.15 18.81 -8.29
C TRP A 208 -16.25 18.18 -9.16
N GLU A 209 -17.52 18.37 -8.81
CA GLU A 209 -18.69 17.72 -9.45
C GLU A 209 -18.69 17.88 -10.97
N LYS A 210 -18.41 19.09 -11.45
CA LYS A 210 -18.37 19.44 -12.89
C LYS A 210 -17.29 18.68 -13.66
N PHE A 211 -16.23 18.25 -12.99
CA PHE A 211 -15.08 17.58 -13.59
C PHE A 211 -15.16 16.04 -13.47
N LEU A 212 -16.07 15.49 -12.67
CA LEU A 212 -16.13 14.05 -12.40
C LEU A 212 -16.26 13.22 -13.69
N PRO A 213 -17.20 13.48 -14.62
CA PRO A 213 -17.34 12.64 -15.81
C PRO A 213 -16.05 12.58 -16.62
N LEU A 214 -15.41 13.74 -16.84
CA LEU A 214 -14.15 13.83 -17.58
C LEU A 214 -13.02 13.07 -16.88
N LEU A 215 -12.87 13.24 -15.56
CA LEU A 215 -11.83 12.57 -14.77
C LEU A 215 -12.00 11.05 -14.79
N PHE A 216 -13.21 10.55 -14.55
CA PHE A 216 -13.47 9.12 -14.51
C PHE A 216 -13.32 8.45 -15.88
N THR A 217 -13.70 9.13 -16.98
CA THR A 217 -13.41 8.65 -18.34
C THR A 217 -11.91 8.55 -18.59
N ARG A 218 -11.12 9.55 -18.19
CA ARG A 218 -9.65 9.46 -18.31
C ARG A 218 -9.08 8.32 -17.48
N TYR A 219 -9.53 8.19 -16.23
CA TYR A 219 -9.06 7.14 -15.33
C TYR A 219 -9.32 5.74 -15.90
N LEU A 220 -10.48 5.52 -16.51
CA LEU A 220 -10.79 4.27 -17.20
C LEU A 220 -9.80 4.01 -18.36
N ASN A 221 -9.58 5.00 -19.22
CA ASN A 221 -8.68 4.87 -20.38
C ASN A 221 -7.23 4.59 -19.97
N MET A 222 -6.77 5.16 -18.85
CA MET A 222 -5.42 4.96 -18.32
C MET A 222 -5.12 3.53 -17.85
N PHE A 223 -6.12 2.68 -17.65
CA PHE A 223 -5.90 1.26 -17.36
C PHE A 223 -5.55 0.44 -18.61
N GLU A 224 -5.72 1.00 -19.81
CA GLU A 224 -5.40 0.35 -21.09
C GLU A 224 -6.04 -1.05 -21.21
N VAL A 225 -7.27 -1.21 -20.67
CA VAL A 225 -8.03 -2.46 -20.76
C VAL A 225 -8.65 -2.59 -22.15
N PRO A 226 -8.66 -3.79 -22.76
CA PRO A 226 -9.15 -3.98 -24.12
C PRO A 226 -10.67 -3.85 -24.17
N ILE A 227 -11.15 -3.01 -25.09
CA ILE A 227 -12.57 -2.89 -25.41
C ILE A 227 -12.75 -3.63 -26.74
N SER A 228 -13.28 -4.86 -26.71
CA SER A 228 -13.35 -5.80 -27.85
C SER A 228 -12.04 -6.55 -28.16
N SER A 229 -11.98 -7.27 -29.30
CA SER A 229 -10.83 -8.05 -29.80
C SER A 229 -9.57 -7.22 -30.12
N GLY A 230 -9.59 -5.91 -29.87
CA GLY A 230 -8.48 -5.00 -30.06
C GLY A 230 -7.50 -4.99 -28.88
N ASN A 231 -6.27 -4.59 -29.16
CA ASN A 231 -5.26 -4.38 -28.12
C ASN A 231 -5.61 -3.10 -27.31
N GLY A 232 -5.64 -3.17 -25.98
CA GLY A 232 -6.03 -2.02 -25.12
C GLY A 232 -5.01 -0.88 -25.04
N SER A 233 -3.85 -1.03 -25.66
CA SER A 233 -2.83 0.02 -25.75
C SER A 233 -3.22 1.12 -26.72
N TYR A 234 -2.68 2.32 -26.49
CA TYR A 234 -2.85 3.45 -27.40
C TYR A 234 -2.44 3.07 -28.84
N PRO A 235 -3.30 3.31 -29.85
CA PRO A 235 -3.03 2.91 -31.23
C PRO A 235 -1.81 3.64 -31.82
N PHE A 236 -1.57 4.89 -31.40
CA PHE A 236 -0.43 5.70 -31.77
C PHE A 236 0.17 6.37 -30.52
N PRO A 237 1.04 5.68 -29.76
CA PRO A 237 1.58 6.22 -28.53
C PRO A 237 2.59 7.34 -28.85
N VAL A 238 2.44 8.48 -28.18
CA VAL A 238 3.39 9.60 -28.34
C VAL A 238 4.73 9.22 -27.71
N GLU A 239 5.82 9.38 -28.47
CA GLU A 239 7.16 9.04 -27.98
C GLU A 239 7.66 10.10 -26.98
N VAL A 240 7.92 9.66 -25.75
CA VAL A 240 8.50 10.52 -24.72
C VAL A 240 10.00 10.72 -24.95
N PRO A 241 10.55 11.93 -24.81
CA PRO A 241 11.99 12.17 -24.93
C PRO A 241 12.80 11.30 -23.96
N ARG A 242 13.94 10.75 -24.42
CA ARG A 242 14.76 9.80 -23.63
C ARG A 242 15.21 10.37 -22.29
N ASN A 243 15.66 11.63 -22.28
CA ASN A 243 16.08 12.32 -21.06
C ASN A 243 14.92 12.44 -20.06
N THR A 244 13.76 12.91 -20.50
CA THR A 244 12.56 12.99 -19.66
C THR A 244 12.14 11.62 -19.11
N ARG A 245 12.23 10.57 -19.93
CA ARG A 245 11.89 9.20 -19.49
C ARG A 245 12.84 8.68 -18.41
N PHE A 246 14.13 9.05 -18.48
CA PHE A 246 15.10 8.75 -17.42
C PHE A 246 14.80 9.52 -16.14
N LEU A 247 14.52 10.82 -16.27
CA LEU A 247 14.31 11.74 -15.14
C LEU A 247 12.98 11.48 -14.40
N PHE A 248 11.91 11.26 -15.14
CA PHE A 248 10.56 11.14 -14.59
C PHE A 248 9.96 9.76 -14.90
N SER A 249 10.75 8.70 -14.65
CA SER A 249 10.40 7.32 -15.03
C SER A 249 8.93 6.97 -14.75
N SER A 250 8.24 6.64 -15.83
CA SER A 250 6.88 6.11 -15.86
C SER A 250 6.87 4.57 -15.74
N LYS A 251 7.96 3.89 -16.12
CA LYS A 251 8.04 2.41 -16.20
C LYS A 251 7.74 1.69 -14.89
N THR A 252 7.89 2.34 -13.74
CA THR A 252 7.62 1.78 -12.41
C THR A 252 6.39 2.37 -11.72
N ARG A 253 5.66 3.29 -12.37
CA ARG A 253 4.57 4.04 -11.74
C ARG A 253 3.28 3.81 -12.51
N SER A 254 2.60 2.73 -12.15
CA SER A 254 1.20 2.52 -12.54
C SER A 254 0.35 3.75 -12.16
N PRO A 255 -0.61 4.16 -13.01
CA PRO A 255 -1.51 5.29 -12.75
C PRO A 255 -2.42 5.03 -11.54
N SER A 256 -2.56 3.76 -11.13
CA SER A 256 -3.45 3.28 -10.07
C SER A 256 -3.33 4.02 -8.76
N LYS A 257 -2.11 4.40 -8.34
CA LYS A 257 -1.93 5.16 -7.10
C LYS A 257 -2.59 6.53 -7.15
N ALA A 258 -2.52 7.21 -8.30
CA ALA A 258 -3.12 8.52 -8.47
C ALA A 258 -4.64 8.39 -8.60
N ILE A 259 -5.11 7.44 -9.41
CA ILE A 259 -6.54 7.18 -9.63
C ILE A 259 -7.22 6.80 -8.31
N ALA A 260 -6.71 5.81 -7.58
CA ALA A 260 -7.27 5.38 -6.29
C ALA A 260 -7.34 6.53 -5.28
N LYS A 261 -6.31 7.38 -5.25
CA LYS A 261 -6.28 8.56 -4.40
C LYS A 261 -7.37 9.55 -4.79
N SER A 262 -7.49 9.87 -6.09
CA SER A 262 -8.55 10.76 -6.58
C SER A 262 -9.93 10.23 -6.22
N VAL A 263 -10.21 8.96 -6.56
CA VAL A 263 -11.49 8.30 -6.29
C VAL A 263 -11.84 8.42 -4.81
N VAL A 264 -10.95 7.95 -3.91
CA VAL A 264 -11.24 7.92 -2.48
C VAL A 264 -11.48 9.32 -1.91
N TYR A 265 -10.70 10.33 -2.28
CA TYR A 265 -10.83 11.69 -1.73
C TYR A 265 -11.91 12.54 -2.42
N LEU A 266 -12.46 12.10 -3.56
CA LEU A 266 -13.63 12.71 -4.20
C LEU A 266 -14.95 12.28 -3.54
N LEU A 267 -15.00 11.11 -2.89
CA LEU A 267 -16.21 10.63 -2.22
C LEU A 267 -16.66 11.63 -1.14
N LYS A 268 -17.91 12.05 -1.19
CA LYS A 268 -18.53 12.90 -0.18
C LYS A 268 -19.99 12.48 -0.01
N PRO A 269 -20.61 12.67 1.16
CA PRO A 269 -22.04 12.49 1.30
C PRO A 269 -22.78 13.30 0.22
N LYS A 270 -23.77 12.66 -0.44
CA LYS A 270 -24.59 13.26 -1.52
C LYS A 270 -23.84 13.70 -2.79
N SER A 271 -22.61 13.24 -3.02
CA SER A 271 -21.84 13.51 -4.25
C SER A 271 -22.09 12.48 -5.35
N LEU A 272 -22.00 12.90 -6.62
CA LEU A 272 -22.06 12.01 -7.78
C LEU A 272 -20.79 11.16 -7.94
N ALA A 273 -19.75 11.41 -7.15
CA ALA A 273 -18.49 10.68 -7.21
C ALA A 273 -18.67 9.17 -6.96
N LEU A 274 -19.63 8.78 -6.13
CA LEU A 274 -19.90 7.37 -5.81
C LEU A 274 -20.54 6.65 -7.00
N GLU A 275 -21.49 7.29 -7.70
CA GLU A 275 -22.08 6.75 -8.93
C GLU A 275 -21.04 6.62 -10.06
N GLN A 276 -20.14 7.61 -10.21
CA GLN A 276 -19.06 7.55 -11.20
C GLN A 276 -18.04 6.47 -10.84
N PHE A 277 -17.75 6.27 -9.56
CA PHE A 277 -16.92 5.19 -9.08
C PHE A 277 -17.55 3.82 -9.35
N GLU A 278 -18.84 3.64 -9.09
CA GLU A 278 -19.53 2.40 -9.41
C GLU A 278 -19.48 2.11 -10.91
N LYS A 279 -19.71 3.11 -11.78
CA LYS A 279 -19.57 2.96 -13.24
C LYS A 279 -18.17 2.50 -13.63
N LEU A 280 -17.13 3.14 -13.08
CA LEU A 280 -15.74 2.74 -13.31
C LEU A 280 -15.50 1.29 -12.90
N ILE A 281 -15.98 0.87 -11.73
CA ILE A 281 -15.83 -0.51 -11.26
C ILE A 281 -16.59 -1.50 -12.14
N ASN A 282 -17.80 -1.19 -12.57
CA ASN A 282 -18.57 -2.07 -13.46
C ASN A 282 -17.84 -2.31 -14.80
N PHE A 283 -17.09 -1.33 -15.31
CA PHE A 283 -16.23 -1.53 -16.50
C PHE A 283 -14.98 -2.37 -16.20
N LEU A 284 -14.43 -2.27 -15.00
CA LEU A 284 -13.18 -2.95 -14.62
C LEU A 284 -13.40 -4.36 -14.06
N GLU A 285 -14.58 -4.67 -13.53
CA GLU A 285 -14.90 -5.92 -12.83
C GLU A 285 -14.51 -7.17 -13.64
N GLN A 286 -14.88 -7.19 -14.93
CA GLN A 286 -14.60 -8.34 -15.80
C GLN A 286 -13.11 -8.66 -15.94
N PHE A 287 -12.21 -7.68 -15.76
CA PHE A 287 -10.77 -7.86 -15.88
C PHE A 287 -10.12 -8.40 -14.60
N TYR A 288 -10.88 -8.51 -13.51
CA TYR A 288 -10.48 -9.25 -12.31
C TYR A 288 -10.82 -10.74 -12.42
N HIS A 289 -11.60 -11.15 -13.42
CA HIS A 289 -11.93 -12.56 -13.64
C HIS A 289 -10.68 -13.36 -14.03
N PRO A 290 -10.50 -14.61 -13.54
CA PRO A 290 -9.28 -15.40 -13.75
C PRO A 290 -8.95 -15.69 -15.23
N SER A 291 -9.97 -15.72 -16.09
CA SER A 291 -9.82 -15.94 -17.53
C SER A 291 -9.42 -14.68 -18.32
N ASN A 292 -9.54 -13.49 -17.71
CA ASN A 292 -9.32 -12.19 -18.37
C ASN A 292 -8.04 -11.49 -17.87
N GLY A 293 -7.11 -12.26 -17.30
CA GLY A 293 -5.81 -11.76 -16.88
C GLY A 293 -4.95 -11.31 -18.08
N GLY A 294 -4.19 -10.24 -17.90
CA GLY A 294 -3.36 -9.66 -18.96
C GLY A 294 -2.39 -8.59 -18.45
N ARG A 295 -1.87 -7.75 -19.34
CA ARG A 295 -0.90 -6.69 -19.00
C ARG A 295 -1.46 -5.67 -17.99
N TRP A 296 -2.77 -5.48 -17.99
CA TRP A 296 -3.49 -4.60 -17.06
C TRP A 296 -3.58 -5.16 -15.64
N THR A 297 -3.46 -6.48 -15.43
CA THR A 297 -3.65 -7.14 -14.13
C THR A 297 -2.77 -6.53 -13.04
N TYR A 298 -1.51 -6.22 -13.36
CA TYR A 298 -0.61 -5.52 -12.42
C TYR A 298 -1.14 -4.13 -12.03
N SER A 299 -1.65 -3.36 -12.99
CA SER A 299 -2.21 -2.04 -12.71
C SER A 299 -3.50 -2.15 -11.88
N LEU A 300 -4.35 -3.13 -12.19
CA LEU A 300 -5.60 -3.38 -11.46
C LEU A 300 -5.33 -3.85 -10.01
N GLU A 301 -4.41 -4.80 -9.79
CA GLU A 301 -3.96 -5.18 -8.43
C GLU A 301 -3.52 -3.95 -7.64
N ARG A 302 -2.64 -3.12 -8.21
CA ARG A 302 -2.20 -1.89 -7.56
C ARG A 302 -3.35 -0.93 -7.29
N PHE A 303 -4.35 -0.88 -8.16
CA PHE A 303 -5.51 -0.02 -7.97
C PHE A 303 -6.32 -0.47 -6.77
N LEU A 304 -6.67 -1.75 -6.67
CA LEU A 304 -7.37 -2.31 -5.50
C LEU A 304 -6.57 -2.04 -4.21
N ARG A 305 -5.26 -2.35 -4.22
CA ARG A 305 -4.38 -2.11 -3.08
C ARG A 305 -4.39 -0.66 -2.62
N TYR A 306 -4.23 0.28 -3.54
CA TYR A 306 -4.21 1.71 -3.19
C TYR A 306 -5.59 2.24 -2.83
N LEU A 307 -6.67 1.68 -3.39
CA LEU A 307 -8.03 2.07 -3.07
C LEU A 307 -8.32 1.80 -1.60
N VAL A 308 -8.05 0.56 -1.14
CA VAL A 308 -8.23 0.18 0.27
C VAL A 308 -7.28 0.97 1.18
N PHE A 309 -6.01 1.11 0.80
CA PHE A 309 -5.02 1.88 1.56
C PHE A 309 -5.43 3.35 1.77
N TYR A 310 -5.87 4.05 0.72
CA TYR A 310 -6.29 5.44 0.88
C TYR A 310 -7.61 5.57 1.61
N PHE A 311 -8.53 4.61 1.43
CA PHE A 311 -9.82 4.61 2.13
C PHE A 311 -9.61 4.44 3.63
N GLU A 312 -8.83 3.45 4.05
CA GLU A 312 -8.44 3.25 5.46
C GLU A 312 -7.78 4.51 6.04
N ARG A 313 -6.78 5.07 5.34
CA ARG A 313 -6.10 6.29 5.79
C ARG A 313 -7.00 7.51 5.88
N ARG A 314 -8.01 7.61 5.01
CA ARG A 314 -9.00 8.67 5.07
C ARG A 314 -9.87 8.50 6.31
N LEU A 315 -10.39 7.29 6.55
CA LEU A 315 -11.20 7.00 7.73
C LEU A 315 -10.44 7.24 9.03
N GLN A 316 -9.17 6.83 9.11
CA GLN A 316 -8.32 7.13 10.26
C GLN A 316 -8.18 8.64 10.48
N HIS A 317 -7.93 9.41 9.43
CA HIS A 317 -7.81 10.86 9.55
C HIS A 317 -9.12 11.51 9.98
N GLU A 318 -10.26 11.09 9.41
CA GLU A 318 -11.58 11.56 9.81
C GLU A 318 -11.90 11.22 11.27
N GLN A 319 -11.46 10.06 11.78
CA GLN A 319 -11.63 9.66 13.19
C GLN A 319 -10.79 10.49 14.17
N PHE A 320 -9.63 11.03 13.74
CA PHE A 320 -8.82 11.92 14.57
C PHE A 320 -9.27 13.39 14.46
N ASP A 321 -9.82 13.79 13.31
CA ASP A 321 -10.27 15.16 13.01
C ASP A 321 -11.69 15.48 13.53
N THR A 322 -12.44 14.50 14.06
CA THR A 322 -13.80 14.68 14.64
C THR A 322 -13.86 15.62 15.84
N MET A 323 -12.73 16.18 16.29
CA MET A 323 -12.68 17.23 17.31
C MET A 323 -13.00 18.63 16.76
N ASP A 324 -13.08 18.79 15.43
CA ASP A 324 -13.48 20.04 14.76
C ASP A 324 -14.91 19.92 14.17
N GLU A 325 -15.89 20.53 14.82
CA GLU A 325 -17.33 20.51 14.45
C GLU A 325 -17.62 20.94 12.98
N LYS A 326 -16.72 21.71 12.36
CA LYS A 326 -16.87 22.16 10.95
C LYS A 326 -16.60 21.07 9.92
N ASN A 327 -16.06 19.91 10.31
CA ASN A 327 -15.60 18.88 9.38
C ASN A 327 -16.62 17.76 9.11
N GLU A 328 -17.69 17.65 9.89
CA GLU A 328 -18.64 16.53 9.80
C GLU A 328 -19.32 16.41 8.42
N GLN A 329 -19.54 17.54 7.73
CA GLN A 329 -20.27 17.56 6.45
C GLN A 329 -19.53 16.84 5.30
N PHE A 330 -18.21 16.64 5.42
CA PHE A 330 -17.40 15.97 4.39
C PHE A 330 -16.95 14.56 4.77
N CYS A 331 -17.16 14.15 6.03
CA CYS A 331 -16.80 12.83 6.52
C CYS A 331 -17.70 11.75 5.93
N LEU A 332 -17.18 10.53 5.76
CA LEU A 332 -17.97 9.42 5.24
C LEU A 332 -18.79 8.79 6.37
N GLY A 333 -20.11 8.78 6.20
CA GLY A 333 -21.05 8.11 7.10
C GLY A 333 -21.08 6.60 6.90
N LYS A 334 -21.91 5.91 7.69
CA LYS A 334 -22.10 4.45 7.59
C LYS A 334 -22.67 4.05 6.23
N GLU A 335 -23.59 4.85 5.69
CA GLU A 335 -24.22 4.58 4.39
C GLU A 335 -23.20 4.67 3.25
N GLU A 336 -22.40 5.74 3.17
CA GLU A 336 -21.40 5.89 2.12
C GLU A 336 -20.32 4.81 2.20
N ARG A 337 -19.90 4.42 3.41
CA ARG A 337 -18.96 3.31 3.63
C ARG A 337 -19.54 1.99 3.13
N ALA A 338 -20.79 1.70 3.45
CA ALA A 338 -21.48 0.49 3.00
C ALA A 338 -21.60 0.43 1.47
N VAL A 339 -21.97 1.53 0.81
CA VAL A 339 -22.05 1.57 -0.67
C VAL A 339 -20.68 1.41 -1.30
N PHE A 340 -19.65 2.11 -0.79
CA PHE A 340 -18.27 1.94 -1.26
C PHE A 340 -17.82 0.48 -1.15
N ILE A 341 -18.05 -0.18 -0.02
CA ILE A 341 -17.65 -1.57 0.21
C ILE A 341 -18.42 -2.53 -0.71
N LYS A 342 -19.73 -2.33 -0.92
CA LYS A 342 -20.51 -3.11 -1.90
C LYS A 342 -19.93 -3.03 -3.31
N VAL A 343 -19.48 -1.85 -3.73
CA VAL A 343 -18.85 -1.66 -5.03
C VAL A 343 -17.49 -2.38 -5.08
N VAL A 344 -16.66 -2.26 -4.03
CA VAL A 344 -15.35 -2.93 -3.98
C VAL A 344 -15.48 -4.46 -3.90
N LEU A 345 -16.51 -4.99 -3.24
CA LEU A 345 -16.79 -6.42 -3.16
C LEU A 345 -16.94 -7.05 -4.54
N LYS A 346 -17.44 -6.34 -5.55
CA LYS A 346 -17.48 -6.83 -6.95
C LYS A 346 -16.08 -7.18 -7.47
N LEU A 347 -15.07 -6.38 -7.11
CA LEU A 347 -13.68 -6.66 -7.50
C LEU A 347 -13.07 -7.82 -6.69
N LEU A 348 -13.36 -7.88 -5.39
CA LEU A 348 -12.87 -8.93 -4.50
C LEU A 348 -13.43 -10.30 -4.91
N ASP A 349 -14.72 -10.36 -5.21
CA ASP A 349 -15.43 -11.57 -5.62
C ASP A 349 -14.82 -12.24 -6.86
N ARG A 350 -14.43 -11.44 -7.86
CA ARG A 350 -13.74 -11.95 -9.05
C ARG A 350 -12.26 -12.20 -8.80
N GLY A 351 -11.59 -11.28 -8.12
CA GLY A 351 -10.14 -11.26 -7.96
C GLY A 351 -9.59 -12.37 -7.05
N GLN A 352 -10.38 -12.88 -6.10
CA GLN A 352 -9.96 -13.98 -5.22
C GLN A 352 -9.62 -15.27 -5.97
N TYR A 353 -10.21 -15.47 -7.15
CA TYR A 353 -9.98 -16.64 -8.00
C TYR A 353 -8.83 -16.42 -9.00
N SER A 354 -8.18 -15.25 -8.98
CA SER A 354 -7.13 -14.87 -9.92
C SER A 354 -6.01 -15.90 -10.00
N LYS A 355 -5.50 -16.12 -11.22
CA LYS A 355 -4.29 -16.93 -11.46
C LYS A 355 -3.00 -16.18 -11.13
N ASP A 356 -3.07 -14.84 -11.02
CA ASP A 356 -1.98 -14.01 -10.55
C ASP A 356 -1.98 -13.98 -9.01
N ASP A 357 -0.94 -14.56 -8.40
CA ASP A 357 -0.79 -14.67 -6.95
C ASP A 357 -0.79 -13.30 -6.26
N SER A 358 -0.20 -12.27 -6.89
CA SER A 358 -0.14 -10.92 -6.30
C SER A 358 -1.54 -10.30 -6.20
N LEU A 359 -2.39 -10.50 -7.19
CA LEU A 359 -3.79 -10.04 -7.14
C LEU A 359 -4.59 -10.82 -6.09
N ALA A 360 -4.46 -12.14 -6.04
CA ALA A 360 -5.16 -12.98 -5.06
C ALA A 360 -4.76 -12.66 -3.61
N GLU A 361 -3.46 -12.46 -3.36
CA GLU A 361 -2.95 -12.01 -2.06
C GLU A 361 -3.48 -10.63 -1.69
N THR A 362 -3.47 -9.70 -2.66
CA THR A 362 -4.02 -8.34 -2.46
C THR A 362 -5.50 -8.37 -2.10
N VAL A 363 -6.29 -9.26 -2.71
CA VAL A 363 -7.70 -9.48 -2.37
C VAL A 363 -7.85 -9.98 -0.94
N SER A 364 -7.02 -10.93 -0.50
CA SER A 364 -7.05 -11.43 0.88
C SER A 364 -6.73 -10.32 1.90
N ILE A 365 -5.70 -9.50 1.62
CA ILE A 365 -5.32 -8.35 2.47
C ILE A 365 -6.42 -7.27 2.46
N ALA A 366 -6.96 -6.94 1.29
CA ALA A 366 -8.03 -5.97 1.14
C ALA A 366 -9.28 -6.38 1.92
N THR A 367 -9.67 -7.64 1.83
CA THR A 367 -10.81 -8.22 2.55
C THR A 367 -10.62 -8.12 4.06
N SER A 368 -9.43 -8.46 4.56
CA SER A 368 -9.07 -8.30 5.98
C SER A 368 -9.22 -6.86 6.46
N ILE A 369 -8.66 -5.87 5.75
CA ILE A 369 -8.77 -4.46 6.16
C ILE A 369 -10.23 -4.01 6.16
N LEU A 370 -10.99 -4.32 5.10
CA LEU A 370 -12.39 -3.90 4.99
C LEU A 370 -13.31 -4.61 5.99
N SER A 371 -12.93 -5.79 6.49
CA SER A 371 -13.67 -6.49 7.55
C SER A 371 -13.72 -5.74 8.87
N TYR A 372 -12.74 -4.86 9.15
CA TYR A 372 -12.79 -3.96 10.29
C TYR A 372 -13.68 -2.72 10.05
N VAL A 373 -13.95 -2.39 8.78
CA VAL A 373 -14.71 -1.18 8.43
C VAL A 373 -16.22 -1.46 8.40
N GLU A 374 -16.65 -2.45 7.63
CA GLU A 374 -18.05 -2.92 7.61
C GLU A 374 -18.10 -4.45 7.72
N PRO A 375 -17.95 -5.01 8.94
CA PRO A 375 -17.95 -6.45 9.17
C PRO A 375 -19.25 -7.12 8.70
N SER A 376 -20.38 -6.41 8.78
CA SER A 376 -21.70 -6.92 8.39
C SER A 376 -21.81 -7.30 6.91
N LEU A 377 -20.98 -6.70 6.04
CA LEU A 377 -20.97 -6.99 4.60
C LEU A 377 -19.81 -7.91 4.21
N VAL A 378 -18.64 -7.73 4.82
CA VAL A 378 -17.41 -8.40 4.40
C VAL A 378 -17.27 -9.79 5.03
N LEU A 379 -17.67 -9.99 6.28
CA LEU A 379 -17.53 -11.30 6.94
C LEU A 379 -18.45 -12.37 6.33
N PRO A 380 -19.72 -12.08 5.96
CA PRO A 380 -20.54 -13.04 5.22
C PRO A 380 -19.94 -13.40 3.85
N PHE A 381 -19.31 -12.44 3.18
CA PHE A 381 -18.59 -12.71 1.93
C PHE A 381 -17.43 -13.70 2.15
N VAL A 382 -16.61 -13.49 3.18
CA VAL A 382 -15.53 -14.43 3.56
C VAL A 382 -16.09 -15.82 3.88
N ALA A 383 -17.19 -15.89 4.63
CA ALA A 383 -17.82 -17.14 5.04
C ALA A 383 -18.30 -17.95 3.83
N THR A 384 -19.07 -17.32 2.95
CA THR A 384 -19.61 -17.96 1.75
C THR A 384 -18.50 -18.45 0.82
N ASN A 385 -17.46 -17.64 0.60
CA ASN A 385 -16.34 -18.04 -0.25
C ASN A 385 -15.55 -19.22 0.32
N PHE A 386 -15.37 -19.25 1.63
CA PHE A 386 -14.71 -20.36 2.31
C PHE A 386 -15.50 -21.67 2.16
N GLN A 387 -16.83 -21.62 2.35
CA GLN A 387 -17.70 -22.78 2.14
C GLN A 387 -17.65 -23.28 0.69
N LEU A 388 -17.77 -22.39 -0.29
CA LEU A 388 -17.68 -22.74 -1.71
C LEU A 388 -16.32 -23.36 -2.08
N ALA A 389 -15.24 -22.85 -1.51
CA ALA A 389 -13.90 -23.38 -1.76
C ALA A 389 -13.69 -24.76 -1.14
N LEU A 390 -14.35 -25.08 -0.01
CA LEU A 390 -14.34 -26.40 0.61
C LEU A 390 -15.09 -27.45 -0.21
N GLU A 391 -16.24 -27.07 -0.81
CA GLU A 391 -17.01 -27.95 -1.69
C GLU A 391 -16.27 -28.26 -3.01
N THR A 392 -15.41 -27.32 -3.45
CA THR A 392 -14.70 -27.42 -4.73
C THR A 392 -13.41 -28.22 -4.58
N THR A 393 -13.48 -29.54 -4.76
CA THR A 393 -12.33 -30.46 -4.61
C THR A 393 -11.27 -30.33 -5.71
N THR A 394 -11.59 -29.75 -6.87
CA THR A 394 -10.72 -29.72 -8.06
C THR A 394 -9.85 -28.46 -8.18
N ALA A 395 -10.11 -27.41 -7.39
CA ALA A 395 -9.45 -26.11 -7.52
C ALA A 395 -8.64 -25.73 -6.28
N THR A 396 -7.50 -26.40 -6.08
CA THR A 396 -6.64 -26.27 -4.88
C THR A 396 -6.21 -24.82 -4.57
N HIS A 397 -5.93 -24.02 -5.60
CA HIS A 397 -5.58 -22.60 -5.43
C HIS A 397 -6.70 -21.76 -4.79
N GLN A 398 -7.97 -22.11 -5.02
CA GLN A 398 -9.11 -21.37 -4.45
C GLN A 398 -9.21 -21.60 -2.95
N LEU A 399 -9.02 -22.85 -2.51
CA LEU A 399 -8.99 -23.20 -1.09
C LEU A 399 -7.87 -22.47 -0.36
N LYS A 400 -6.65 -22.44 -0.92
CA LYS A 400 -5.52 -21.67 -0.36
C LYS A 400 -5.89 -20.20 -0.13
N ASN A 401 -6.48 -19.54 -1.13
CA ASN A 401 -6.83 -18.12 -1.05
C ASN A 401 -7.97 -17.86 -0.05
N ALA A 402 -8.97 -18.75 -0.01
CA ALA A 402 -10.07 -18.67 0.95
C ALA A 402 -9.58 -18.85 2.39
N VAL A 403 -8.73 -19.85 2.64
CA VAL A 403 -8.07 -20.09 3.94
C VAL A 403 -7.26 -18.86 4.36
N THR A 404 -6.50 -18.27 3.44
CA THR A 404 -5.70 -17.05 3.70
C THR A 404 -6.60 -15.85 4.06
N SER A 405 -7.74 -15.71 3.37
CA SER A 405 -8.71 -14.64 3.64
C SER A 405 -9.36 -14.77 5.02
N VAL A 406 -9.71 -15.99 5.44
CA VAL A 406 -10.18 -16.28 6.81
C VAL A 406 -9.07 -16.00 7.82
N ALA A 407 -7.84 -16.46 7.55
CA ALA A 407 -6.69 -16.25 8.43
C ALA A 407 -6.44 -14.75 8.68
N PHE A 408 -6.44 -13.91 7.65
CA PHE A 408 -6.24 -12.47 7.80
C PHE A 408 -7.44 -11.75 8.45
N SER A 409 -8.64 -12.32 8.34
CA SER A 409 -9.86 -11.76 8.95
C SER A 409 -10.13 -12.30 10.36
N GLY A 410 -9.29 -13.22 10.87
CA GLY A 410 -9.51 -13.94 12.14
C GLY A 410 -9.81 -13.03 13.34
N ARG A 411 -9.08 -11.92 13.46
CA ARG A 411 -9.33 -10.94 14.53
C ARG A 411 -10.65 -10.20 14.36
N ALA A 412 -11.01 -9.80 13.14
CA ALA A 412 -12.26 -9.11 12.86
C ALA A 412 -13.47 -10.03 13.08
N LEU A 413 -13.34 -11.32 12.72
CA LEU A 413 -14.33 -12.38 13.03
C LEU A 413 -14.60 -12.47 14.54
N LEU A 414 -13.53 -12.59 15.34
CA LEU A 414 -13.63 -12.69 16.79
C LEU A 414 -14.20 -11.41 17.43
N LEU A 415 -13.74 -10.22 17.00
CA LEU A 415 -14.25 -8.95 17.52
C LEU A 415 -15.73 -8.74 17.16
N SER A 416 -16.14 -9.07 15.93
CA SER A 416 -17.53 -8.94 15.50
C SER A 416 -18.44 -9.90 16.26
N SER A 417 -17.97 -11.12 16.52
CA SER A 417 -18.67 -12.10 17.35
C SER A 417 -18.86 -11.58 18.77
N LEU A 418 -17.82 -11.05 19.42
CA LEU A 418 -17.92 -10.45 20.76
C LEU A 418 -18.85 -9.22 20.80
N CYS A 419 -18.81 -8.33 19.80
CA CYS A 419 -19.69 -7.16 19.76
C CYS A 419 -21.17 -7.52 19.52
N SER A 420 -21.46 -8.53 18.70
CA SER A 420 -22.83 -8.92 18.37
C SER A 420 -23.54 -9.66 19.52
N THR A 421 -22.79 -10.32 20.41
CA THR A 421 -23.37 -10.85 21.68
C THR A 421 -24.03 -9.77 22.53
N GLN A 422 -23.61 -8.50 22.39
CA GLN A 422 -24.20 -7.36 23.08
C GLN A 422 -25.42 -6.76 22.36
N SER A 423 -25.61 -7.04 21.07
CA SER A 423 -26.67 -6.45 20.23
C SER A 423 -27.86 -7.38 19.96
N GLY A 424 -27.79 -8.67 20.34
CA GLY A 424 -28.92 -9.61 20.28
C GLY A 424 -29.18 -10.30 18.93
N ASP A 425 -28.32 -10.12 17.93
CA ASP A 425 -28.42 -10.80 16.63
C ASP A 425 -27.81 -12.22 16.69
N SER A 426 -28.55 -13.18 17.26
CA SER A 426 -28.07 -14.56 17.47
C SER A 426 -27.65 -15.30 16.20
N SER A 427 -28.37 -15.13 15.09
CA SER A 427 -28.11 -15.88 13.84
C SER A 427 -26.78 -15.52 13.16
N MET A 428 -26.33 -14.26 13.28
CA MET A 428 -25.05 -13.82 12.73
C MET A 428 -23.88 -14.30 13.60
N ILE A 429 -24.08 -14.42 14.91
CA ILE A 429 -23.08 -14.93 15.84
C ILE A 429 -22.81 -16.41 15.56
N ASP A 430 -23.87 -17.20 15.42
CA ASP A 430 -23.77 -18.64 15.17
C ASP A 430 -23.02 -18.92 13.87
N THR A 431 -23.34 -18.20 12.79
CA THR A 431 -22.64 -18.36 11.50
C THR A 431 -21.15 -17.99 11.55
N LEU A 432 -20.77 -16.99 12.35
CA LEU A 432 -19.35 -16.60 12.50
C LEU A 432 -18.57 -17.60 13.35
N TYR A 433 -19.18 -18.14 14.41
CA TYR A 433 -18.57 -19.21 15.19
C TYR A 433 -18.46 -20.50 14.39
N ASP A 434 -19.52 -20.87 13.67
CA ASP A 434 -19.53 -22.02 12.76
C ASP A 434 -18.42 -21.90 11.71
N LEU A 435 -18.17 -20.69 11.20
CA LEU A 435 -17.06 -20.45 10.28
C LEU A 435 -15.71 -20.74 10.95
N ILE A 436 -15.48 -20.27 12.17
CA ILE A 436 -14.22 -20.52 12.90
C ILE A 436 -14.05 -22.03 13.12
N VAL A 437 -15.08 -22.71 13.61
CA VAL A 437 -15.05 -24.16 13.86
C VAL A 437 -14.81 -24.93 12.57
N THR A 438 -15.63 -24.68 11.54
CA THR A 438 -15.49 -25.32 10.22
C THR A 438 -14.12 -25.05 9.64
N SER A 439 -13.57 -23.84 9.81
CA SER A 439 -12.25 -23.51 9.30
C SER A 439 -11.13 -24.28 10.02
N LEU A 440 -11.18 -24.42 11.34
CA LEU A 440 -10.19 -25.18 12.11
C LEU A 440 -10.28 -26.69 11.88
N SER A 441 -11.48 -27.25 11.78
CA SER A 441 -11.66 -28.67 11.47
C SER A 441 -11.16 -29.00 10.06
N ASN A 442 -11.49 -28.17 9.06
CA ASN A 442 -11.04 -28.38 7.69
C ASN A 442 -9.57 -28.00 7.47
N ALA A 443 -9.00 -27.14 8.31
CA ALA A 443 -7.56 -26.84 8.32
C ALA A 443 -6.75 -28.14 8.44
N LEU A 444 -7.15 -29.06 9.32
CA LEU A 444 -6.41 -30.31 9.52
C LEU A 444 -6.34 -31.18 8.25
N LEU A 445 -7.39 -31.17 7.42
CA LEU A 445 -7.40 -31.81 6.10
C LEU A 445 -6.52 -31.10 5.04
N GLY A 446 -6.12 -29.86 5.34
CA GLY A 446 -5.21 -29.04 4.56
C GLY A 446 -3.73 -29.35 4.78
N MET A 447 -3.38 -30.04 5.87
CA MET A 447 -2.00 -30.42 6.18
C MET A 447 -1.58 -31.65 5.38
N ASP A 448 -0.80 -31.42 4.31
CA ASP A 448 -0.30 -32.45 3.40
C ASP A 448 1.17 -32.18 3.03
N ALA A 449 2.02 -33.20 3.18
CA ALA A 449 3.43 -33.13 2.79
C ALA A 449 3.61 -32.91 1.27
N ASN A 450 2.62 -33.29 0.46
CA ASN A 450 2.66 -33.18 -1.00
C ASN A 450 2.16 -31.83 -1.54
N ASP A 451 1.52 -31.00 -0.72
CA ASP A 451 1.02 -29.68 -1.10
C ASP A 451 1.54 -28.58 -0.14
N PRO A 452 2.80 -28.13 -0.33
CA PRO A 452 3.41 -27.11 0.53
C PRO A 452 2.60 -25.82 0.64
N PRO A 453 2.07 -25.22 -0.46
CA PRO A 453 1.27 -24.00 -0.38
C PRO A 453 0.01 -24.14 0.47
N LYS A 454 -0.70 -25.28 0.36
CA LYS A 454 -1.91 -25.56 1.15
C LYS A 454 -1.57 -25.75 2.63
N THR A 455 -0.50 -26.48 2.92
CA THR A 455 0.00 -26.70 4.29
C THR A 455 0.41 -25.39 4.96
N VAL A 456 1.12 -24.51 4.25
CA VAL A 456 1.52 -23.20 4.79
C VAL A 456 0.31 -22.31 5.07
N ALA A 457 -0.67 -22.23 4.15
CA ALA A 457 -1.89 -21.45 4.36
C ALA A 457 -2.70 -21.97 5.57
N THR A 458 -2.74 -23.29 5.74
CA THR A 458 -3.38 -23.95 6.87
C THR A 458 -2.69 -23.60 8.20
N MET A 459 -1.36 -23.69 8.25
CA MET A 459 -0.59 -23.32 9.44
C MET A 459 -0.76 -21.83 9.78
N GLN A 460 -0.86 -20.97 8.76
CA GLN A 460 -1.14 -19.55 8.93
C GLN A 460 -2.54 -19.30 9.51
N LEU A 461 -3.55 -20.05 9.07
CA LEU A 461 -4.91 -20.00 9.63
C LEU A 461 -4.92 -20.38 11.11
N ILE A 462 -4.33 -21.53 11.46
CA ILE A 462 -4.23 -22.00 12.85
C ILE A 462 -3.51 -20.95 13.70
N GLY A 463 -2.30 -20.53 13.30
CA GLY A 463 -1.53 -19.53 14.02
C GLY A 463 -2.28 -18.20 14.20
N SER A 464 -2.99 -17.74 13.16
CA SER A 464 -3.79 -16.53 13.23
C SER A 464 -4.93 -16.63 14.23
N ILE A 465 -5.72 -17.71 14.20
CA ILE A 465 -6.84 -17.88 15.13
C ILE A 465 -6.32 -17.92 16.57
N PHE A 466 -5.35 -18.78 16.87
CA PHE A 466 -4.79 -18.89 18.23
C PHE A 466 -4.13 -17.59 18.71
N SER A 467 -3.49 -16.82 17.83
CA SER A 467 -2.87 -15.53 18.19
C SER A 467 -3.87 -14.49 18.70
N ASN A 468 -5.12 -14.58 18.24
CA ASN A 468 -6.19 -13.66 18.62
C ASN A 468 -6.95 -14.08 19.89
N LEU A 469 -6.66 -15.27 20.44
CA LEU A 469 -7.25 -15.76 21.68
C LEU A 469 -6.36 -15.37 22.88
N ALA A 470 -6.99 -15.07 24.03
CA ALA A 470 -6.27 -14.70 25.24
C ALA A 470 -5.63 -15.93 25.92
N THR A 471 -6.48 -16.89 26.28
CA THR A 471 -6.14 -18.21 26.85
C THR A 471 -7.27 -19.16 26.49
N VAL A 472 -6.93 -20.36 26.02
CA VAL A 472 -7.92 -21.36 25.58
C VAL A 472 -8.13 -22.41 26.67
N GLY A 473 -9.37 -22.85 26.89
CA GLY A 473 -9.69 -23.89 27.90
C GLY A 473 -9.76 -23.41 29.36
N VAL A 474 -10.14 -22.14 29.61
CA VAL A 474 -10.21 -21.56 30.98
C VAL A 474 -11.58 -20.94 31.34
N SER A 475 -12.45 -20.56 30.40
CA SER A 475 -13.76 -19.94 30.74
C SER A 475 -14.93 -20.37 29.85
N ASP A 476 -16.14 -20.33 30.42
CA ASP A 476 -17.43 -20.55 29.74
C ASP A 476 -17.78 -19.45 28.72
N ASP A 477 -17.06 -18.32 28.72
CA ASP A 477 -17.25 -17.17 27.82
C ASP A 477 -16.64 -17.34 26.41
N VAL A 478 -16.04 -18.49 26.11
CA VAL A 478 -15.45 -18.81 24.80
C VAL A 478 -16.38 -19.78 24.06
N PRO A 479 -16.56 -19.68 22.72
CA PRO A 479 -17.39 -20.64 21.96
C PRO A 479 -17.09 -22.09 22.31
N ALA A 480 -18.13 -22.93 22.32
CA ALA A 480 -18.10 -24.32 22.81
C ALA A 480 -16.97 -25.20 22.23
N PHE A 481 -16.44 -24.86 21.06
CA PHE A 481 -15.31 -25.53 20.42
C PHE A 481 -13.94 -25.24 21.08
N LEU A 482 -13.78 -24.09 21.73
CA LEU A 482 -12.58 -23.69 22.44
C LEU A 482 -12.65 -24.03 23.95
N GLN A 483 -13.69 -24.76 24.34
CA GLN A 483 -13.77 -25.38 25.66
C GLN A 483 -12.82 -26.57 25.74
N THR A 484 -12.48 -26.94 26.97
CA THR A 484 -11.38 -27.85 27.26
C THR A 484 -11.54 -29.24 26.63
N SER A 485 -12.76 -29.78 26.53
CA SER A 485 -12.99 -31.12 26.00
C SER A 485 -12.87 -31.19 24.48
N SER A 486 -13.55 -30.30 23.76
CA SER A 486 -13.55 -30.26 22.29
C SER A 486 -12.20 -29.84 21.71
N LEU A 487 -11.49 -28.95 22.40
CA LEU A 487 -10.14 -28.56 22.00
C LEU A 487 -9.12 -29.68 22.22
N SER A 488 -9.26 -30.48 23.28
CA SER A 488 -8.37 -31.63 23.53
C SER A 488 -8.42 -32.61 22.37
N ASP A 489 -9.64 -33.01 21.96
CA ASP A 489 -9.83 -33.95 20.84
C ASP A 489 -9.26 -33.38 19.53
N TRP A 490 -9.44 -32.08 19.28
CA TRP A 490 -8.90 -31.41 18.10
C TRP A 490 -7.37 -31.32 18.13
N LEU A 491 -6.76 -31.07 19.29
CA LEU A 491 -5.29 -31.02 19.45
C LEU A 491 -4.66 -32.40 19.19
N ASP A 492 -5.30 -33.47 19.67
CA ASP A 492 -4.85 -34.84 19.38
C ASP A 492 -4.84 -35.10 17.87
N GLU A 493 -5.93 -34.77 17.17
CA GLU A 493 -5.99 -34.91 15.71
C GLU A 493 -4.94 -34.04 15.00
N PHE A 494 -4.77 -32.79 15.46
CA PHE A 494 -3.76 -31.87 14.94
C PHE A 494 -2.35 -32.45 15.07
N PHE A 495 -1.96 -32.96 16.24
CA PHE A 495 -0.63 -33.53 16.43
C PHE A 495 -0.45 -34.82 15.63
N CYS A 496 -1.46 -35.70 15.55
CA CYS A 496 -1.40 -36.89 14.69
C CYS A 496 -1.13 -36.51 13.23
N ARG A 497 -1.84 -35.50 12.70
CA ARG A 497 -1.64 -35.01 11.33
C ARG A 497 -0.28 -34.36 11.16
N LEU A 498 0.15 -33.53 12.12
CA LEU A 498 1.45 -32.88 12.07
C LEU A 498 2.59 -33.90 12.06
N PHE A 499 2.55 -34.90 12.93
CA PHE A 499 3.54 -35.97 12.96
C PHE A 499 3.53 -36.79 11.68
N SER A 500 2.34 -37.07 11.11
CA SER A 500 2.27 -37.73 9.80
C SER A 500 2.92 -36.90 8.70
N VAL A 501 2.71 -35.58 8.67
CA VAL A 501 3.36 -34.69 7.70
C VAL A 501 4.87 -34.70 7.88
N LEU A 502 5.36 -34.59 9.12
CA LEU A 502 6.79 -34.65 9.41
C LEU A 502 7.42 -35.99 8.99
N GLN A 503 6.78 -37.11 9.30
CA GLN A 503 7.24 -38.45 8.88
C GLN A 503 7.32 -38.59 7.35
N ASN A 504 6.37 -38.01 6.62
CA ASN A 504 6.38 -38.03 5.16
C ASN A 504 7.40 -37.06 4.55
N LEU A 505 7.85 -36.04 5.30
CA LEU A 505 8.90 -35.11 4.91
C LEU A 505 10.31 -35.63 5.26
N GLU A 506 10.41 -36.56 6.21
CA GLU A 506 11.64 -37.30 6.46
C GLU A 506 11.96 -38.19 5.25
N SER A 507 13.00 -37.82 4.50
CA SER A 507 13.45 -38.59 3.34
C SER A 507 13.86 -40.01 3.75
N SER A 508 13.21 -41.05 3.21
CA SER A 508 13.58 -42.46 3.41
C SER A 508 15.00 -42.83 2.91
N SER A 509 15.73 -41.90 2.30
CA SER A 509 17.04 -42.13 1.67
C SER A 509 18.23 -42.10 2.63
N ALA A 510 18.08 -41.67 3.89
CA ALA A 510 19.22 -41.48 4.78
C ALA A 510 19.61 -42.72 5.62
N ILE A 511 18.84 -43.80 5.60
CA ILE A 511 19.14 -44.99 6.44
C ILE A 511 20.03 -46.00 5.69
N ALA A 512 20.20 -45.87 4.37
CA ALA A 512 20.89 -46.88 3.56
C ALA A 512 22.38 -46.63 3.27
N GLU A 513 22.91 -45.40 3.45
CA GLU A 513 24.33 -45.14 3.18
C GLU A 513 24.98 -44.34 4.32
N GLY A 514 26.00 -44.97 4.91
CA GLY A 514 26.73 -44.43 6.04
C GLY A 514 27.41 -43.10 5.76
N TYR A 515 27.44 -42.26 6.80
CA TYR A 515 28.37 -41.15 6.99
C TYR A 515 28.54 -40.21 5.79
N GLN A 516 27.56 -39.37 5.54
CA GLN A 516 27.82 -38.01 5.08
C GLN A 516 26.95 -37.02 5.85
N THR A 517 27.59 -36.16 6.65
CA THR A 517 27.03 -34.89 7.12
C THR A 517 26.91 -33.95 5.93
N SER A 518 25.96 -34.22 5.04
CA SER A 518 25.43 -33.17 4.16
C SER A 518 24.44 -32.37 5.00
N ILE A 519 24.61 -31.06 5.00
CA ILE A 519 23.61 -30.13 5.54
C ILE A 519 22.31 -30.48 4.81
N MET A 520 21.35 -31.08 5.51
CA MET A 520 20.07 -31.43 4.90
C MET A 520 19.47 -30.13 4.34
N PRO A 521 19.05 -30.09 3.06
CA PRO A 521 18.19 -29.00 2.61
C PRO A 521 16.97 -29.02 3.54
N GLY A 522 16.71 -27.89 4.20
CA GLY A 522 15.60 -27.78 5.12
C GLY A 522 14.30 -28.03 4.36
N THR A 523 13.32 -28.62 5.04
CA THR A 523 12.00 -28.82 4.45
C THR A 523 11.35 -27.46 4.18
N PHE A 524 10.31 -27.42 3.33
CA PHE A 524 9.55 -26.19 3.07
C PHE A 524 8.96 -25.56 4.35
N LEU A 525 8.83 -26.35 5.43
CA LEU A 525 8.41 -25.89 6.75
C LEU A 525 9.45 -25.01 7.45
N VAL A 526 10.74 -25.11 7.05
CA VAL A 526 11.87 -24.40 7.66
C VAL A 526 12.49 -23.39 6.70
N GLU A 527 12.65 -23.73 5.41
CA GLU A 527 13.33 -22.86 4.43
C GLU A 527 12.42 -21.75 3.89
N ASP A 528 11.15 -22.04 3.63
CA ASP A 528 10.27 -21.13 2.88
C ASP A 528 9.36 -20.27 3.77
N SER A 529 9.23 -20.58 5.07
CA SER A 529 8.14 -20.02 5.87
C SER A 529 8.38 -20.02 7.39
N PRO A 530 8.34 -18.86 8.09
CA PRO A 530 8.40 -18.82 9.55
C PRO A 530 7.10 -19.31 10.21
N HIS A 531 6.05 -19.61 9.44
CA HIS A 531 4.72 -19.88 9.97
C HIS A 531 4.66 -21.15 10.81
N TYR A 532 5.46 -22.18 10.51
CA TYR A 532 5.46 -23.44 11.25
C TYR A 532 5.86 -23.24 12.73
N PHE A 533 7.05 -22.70 12.99
CA PHE A 533 7.52 -22.45 14.35
C PHE A 533 6.66 -21.42 15.07
N CYS A 534 6.29 -20.32 14.39
CA CYS A 534 5.44 -19.29 14.99
C CYS A 534 4.06 -19.86 15.37
N MET A 535 3.46 -20.70 14.53
CA MET A 535 2.16 -21.33 14.81
C MET A 535 2.26 -22.24 16.03
N LEU A 536 3.29 -23.08 16.14
CA LEU A 536 3.47 -23.95 17.30
C LEU A 536 3.69 -23.18 18.59
N GLU A 537 4.57 -22.18 18.58
CA GLU A 537 4.83 -21.34 19.75
C GLU A 537 3.56 -20.62 20.22
N ILE A 538 2.76 -20.10 19.29
CA ILE A 538 1.51 -19.43 19.60
C ILE A 538 0.46 -20.43 20.09
N ALA A 539 0.26 -21.55 19.39
CA ALA A 539 -0.73 -22.55 19.75
C ALA A 539 -0.47 -23.11 21.15
N LEU A 540 0.75 -23.61 21.40
CA LEU A 540 1.16 -24.17 22.68
C LEU A 540 1.20 -23.13 23.79
N GLY A 541 1.70 -21.92 23.50
CA GLY A 541 1.79 -20.82 24.47
C GLY A 541 0.44 -20.28 24.93
N LYS A 542 -0.66 -20.59 24.23
CA LYS A 542 -2.02 -20.14 24.53
C LYS A 542 -2.90 -21.19 25.20
N LEU A 543 -2.43 -22.42 25.34
CA LEU A 543 -3.14 -23.50 26.03
C LEU A 543 -3.23 -23.22 27.53
N SER A 544 -4.32 -23.68 28.15
CA SER A 544 -4.39 -23.76 29.61
C SER A 544 -3.36 -24.75 30.14
N LYS A 545 -2.96 -24.57 31.41
CA LYS A 545 -1.97 -25.46 32.05
C LYS A 545 -2.40 -26.93 32.04
N THR A 546 -3.70 -27.21 32.10
CA THR A 546 -4.22 -28.58 32.05
C THR A 546 -4.04 -29.19 30.67
N LEU A 547 -4.41 -28.45 29.60
CA LEU A 547 -4.27 -28.91 28.22
C LEU A 547 -2.81 -28.99 27.76
N PHE A 548 -1.94 -28.11 28.25
CA PHE A 548 -0.52 -28.15 27.92
C PHE A 548 0.21 -29.35 28.54
N ASN A 549 -0.26 -29.83 29.70
CA ASN A 549 0.35 -30.97 30.38
C ASN A 549 -0.15 -32.32 29.85
N GLN A 550 -1.33 -32.35 29.25
CA GLN A 550 -1.83 -33.49 28.47
C GLN A 550 -0.98 -33.61 27.21
#